data_AF-A0A7H0Y9C4-F1
#
_entry.id   AF-A0A7H0Y9C4-F1
#
_cell.length_a   1.000
_cell.length_b   1.000
_cell.length_c   1.000
_cell.angle_alpha   90.00
_cell.angle_beta   90.00
_cell.angle_gamma   90.00
#
_symmetry.space_group_name_H-M   'P 1'
#
loop_
_entity.id
_entity.type
_entity.pdbx_description
1 polymer ?
#
loop_
_entity_poly.entity_id
_entity_poly.type
_entity_poly.pdbx_seq_one_letter_code
_entity_poly.pdbx_strand_id
1 'polypeptide(L)'
;MPASTSNYRIVPMDEHQAAAICEWRYDPPYNIYGWLPWEQMKALEVEFGSPTLRQEQYVAVLDKENKLTGFAQYFPMIGVTRLGLGMHPERCGHGKGSDFVRAIAEEAQRRNPKNEIDLEVLTWNGRAIRAYKAAGFELTDTYERQTPDGKKPFYCMVYRPEHPTQIL
;
A
#
# COMPACT_ATOMS: atom_id res chain seq x y z
N MET A 1 -9.44 -23.39 7.88
CA MET A 1 -9.13 -21.96 8.15
C MET A 1 -10.43 -21.19 8.06
N PRO A 2 -10.78 -20.31 9.00
CA PRO A 2 -11.93 -19.42 8.78
C PRO A 2 -11.53 -18.46 7.65
N ALA A 3 -12.41 -18.33 6.65
CA ALA A 3 -12.22 -17.35 5.60
C ALA A 3 -12.12 -15.96 6.24
N SER A 4 -11.02 -15.24 5.98
CA SER A 4 -10.91 -13.82 6.30
C SER A 4 -12.05 -13.10 5.57
N THR A 5 -13.09 -12.71 6.31
CA THR A 5 -14.13 -11.80 5.83
C THR A 5 -13.55 -10.39 5.85
N SER A 6 -12.55 -10.16 4.99
CA SER A 6 -12.00 -8.83 4.77
C SER A 6 -13.15 -7.90 4.36
N ASN A 7 -13.31 -6.79 5.09
CA ASN A 7 -14.28 -5.74 4.77
C ASN A 7 -13.91 -4.94 3.51
N TYR A 8 -12.85 -5.36 2.81
CA TYR A 8 -12.32 -4.72 1.63
C TYR A 8 -12.42 -5.63 0.41
N ARG A 9 -12.84 -5.04 -0.71
CA ARG A 9 -12.75 -5.64 -2.05
C ARG A 9 -11.58 -5.04 -2.80
N ILE A 10 -10.75 -5.91 -3.35
CA ILE A 10 -9.61 -5.52 -4.19
C ILE A 10 -9.98 -5.80 -5.64
N VAL A 11 -9.97 -4.77 -6.47
CA VAL A 11 -10.38 -4.83 -7.88
C VAL A 11 -9.31 -4.22 -8.78
N PRO A 12 -9.21 -4.64 -10.07
CA PRO A 12 -8.36 -3.94 -11.03
C PRO A 12 -8.67 -2.44 -11.04
N MET A 13 -7.62 -1.62 -11.08
CA MET A 13 -7.78 -0.15 -11.07
C MET A 13 -8.23 0.35 -12.46
N ASP A 14 -9.33 1.08 -12.51
CA ASP A 14 -9.78 1.78 -13.72
C ASP A 14 -9.29 3.24 -13.79
N GLU A 15 -9.59 3.93 -14.91
CA GLU A 15 -9.21 5.35 -15.09
C GLU A 15 -9.86 6.30 -14.10
N HIS A 16 -11.12 6.06 -13.74
CA HIS A 16 -11.85 6.95 -12.84
C HIS A 16 -11.30 6.86 -11.41
N GLN A 17 -10.98 5.66 -10.97
CA GLN A 17 -10.34 5.41 -9.67
C GLN A 17 -8.94 5.99 -9.63
N ALA A 18 -8.13 5.78 -10.67
CA ALA A 18 -6.79 6.36 -10.81
C ALA A 18 -6.83 7.89 -10.74
N ALA A 19 -7.75 8.52 -11.49
CA ALA A 19 -7.93 9.97 -11.48
C ALA A 19 -8.34 10.48 -10.09
N ALA A 20 -9.29 9.81 -9.43
CA ALA A 20 -9.73 10.18 -8.08
C ALA A 20 -8.59 10.08 -7.04
N ILE A 21 -7.71 9.09 -7.16
CA ILE A 21 -6.53 8.95 -6.29
C ILE A 21 -5.56 10.13 -6.49
N CYS A 22 -5.40 10.63 -7.72
CA CYS A 22 -4.59 11.82 -8.00
C CYS A 22 -5.12 13.10 -7.35
N GLU A 23 -6.38 13.14 -6.94
CA GLU A 23 -6.98 14.28 -6.23
C GLU A 23 -6.68 14.27 -4.74
N TRP A 24 -6.22 13.14 -4.18
CA TRP A 24 -5.98 13.04 -2.75
C TRP A 24 -4.86 13.98 -2.29
N ARG A 25 -5.15 14.70 -1.21
CA ARG A 25 -4.21 15.59 -0.53
C ARG A 25 -4.12 15.16 0.93
N TYR A 26 -2.90 15.13 1.43
CA TYR A 26 -2.63 14.79 2.82
C TYR A 26 -2.04 16.01 3.51
N ASP A 27 -2.41 16.23 4.77
CA ASP A 27 -1.81 17.28 5.58
C ASP A 27 -0.34 16.97 5.86
N PRO A 28 0.52 17.99 6.01
CA PRO A 28 1.90 17.80 6.46
C PRO A 28 1.97 17.02 7.78
N PRO A 29 2.98 16.13 7.94
CA PRO A 29 4.10 15.86 7.03
C PRO A 29 3.80 14.79 5.96
N TYR A 30 2.54 14.37 5.80
CA TYR A 30 2.16 13.27 4.90
C TYR A 30 1.89 13.72 3.46
N ASN A 31 1.92 15.02 3.19
CA ASN A 31 1.71 15.61 1.86
C ASN A 31 2.64 15.03 0.77
N ILE A 32 3.80 14.48 1.16
CA ILE A 32 4.74 13.81 0.25
C ILE A 32 4.19 12.56 -0.44
N TYR A 33 3.06 12.02 0.04
CA TYR A 33 2.39 10.85 -0.53
C TYR A 33 1.29 11.20 -1.55
N GLY A 34 1.12 12.50 -1.87
CA GLY A 34 0.24 12.94 -2.95
C GLY A 34 0.82 12.60 -4.33
N TRP A 35 -0.07 12.35 -5.28
CA TRP A 35 0.30 12.10 -6.67
C TRP A 35 0.24 13.38 -7.51
N LEU A 36 0.91 13.36 -8.67
CA LEU A 36 0.73 14.41 -9.68
C LEU A 36 -0.72 14.42 -10.17
N PRO A 37 -1.20 15.56 -10.72
CA PRO A 37 -2.49 15.62 -11.39
C PRO A 37 -2.64 14.52 -12.44
N TRP A 38 -3.84 13.96 -12.58
CA TRP A 38 -4.12 12.80 -13.43
C TRP A 38 -3.64 12.98 -14.87
N GLU A 39 -3.90 14.13 -15.47
CA GLU A 39 -3.47 14.44 -16.84
C GLU A 39 -1.94 14.41 -17.00
N GLN A 40 -1.19 14.78 -15.97
CA GLN A 40 0.27 14.69 -16.00
C GLN A 40 0.76 13.25 -15.83
N MET A 41 0.13 12.48 -14.92
CA MET A 41 0.44 11.05 -14.76
C MET A 41 0.22 10.28 -16.06
N LYS A 42 -0.91 10.52 -16.74
CA LYS A 42 -1.21 9.94 -18.06
C LYS A 42 -0.20 10.38 -19.12
N ALA A 43 0.03 11.68 -19.26
CA ALA A 43 0.91 12.21 -20.32
C ALA A 43 2.36 11.71 -20.19
N LEU A 44 2.82 11.46 -18.96
CA LEU A 44 4.15 10.92 -18.69
C LEU A 44 4.21 9.39 -18.68
N GLU A 45 3.05 8.72 -18.73
CA GLU A 45 2.91 7.26 -18.57
C GLU A 45 3.69 6.70 -17.37
N VAL A 46 3.59 7.37 -16.22
CA VAL A 46 4.25 6.95 -14.98
C VAL A 46 3.26 6.28 -14.04
N GLU A 47 3.72 5.26 -13.32
CA GLU A 47 2.92 4.53 -12.31
C GLU A 47 1.57 4.09 -12.91
N PHE A 48 0.45 4.28 -12.20
CA PHE A 48 -0.88 3.97 -12.72
C PHE A 48 -1.39 4.94 -13.81
N GLY A 49 -0.60 5.94 -14.21
CA GLY A 49 -0.80 6.72 -15.43
C GLY A 49 -0.49 5.93 -16.70
N SER A 50 0.44 4.97 -16.63
CA SER A 50 0.65 3.99 -17.70
C SER A 50 -0.48 2.97 -17.70
N PRO A 51 -1.17 2.74 -18.84
CA PRO A 51 -2.20 1.72 -18.94
C PRO A 51 -1.68 0.31 -18.60
N THR A 52 -0.46 -0.02 -19.04
CA THR A 52 0.18 -1.31 -18.79
C THR A 52 0.49 -1.51 -17.32
N LEU A 53 1.22 -0.57 -16.70
CA LEU A 53 1.55 -0.68 -15.26
C LEU A 53 0.29 -0.70 -14.41
N ARG A 54 -0.70 0.14 -14.73
CA ARG A 54 -1.98 0.15 -14.02
C ARG A 54 -2.66 -1.22 -14.06
N GLN A 55 -2.77 -1.82 -15.24
CA GLN A 55 -3.44 -3.12 -15.40
C GLN A 55 -2.67 -4.24 -14.69
N GLU A 56 -1.34 -4.22 -14.76
CA GLU A 56 -0.50 -5.32 -14.29
C GLU A 56 -0.23 -5.25 -12.78
N GLN A 57 -0.08 -4.04 -12.23
CA GLN A 57 0.47 -3.85 -10.88
C GLN A 57 -0.51 -3.20 -9.92
N TYR A 58 -1.46 -2.38 -10.40
CA TYR A 58 -2.30 -1.56 -9.53
C TYR A 58 -3.71 -2.09 -9.36
N VAL A 59 -4.22 -1.89 -8.15
CA VAL A 59 -5.59 -2.21 -7.77
C VAL A 59 -6.22 -1.07 -6.99
N ALA A 60 -7.53 -0.94 -7.11
CA ALA A 60 -8.34 -0.13 -6.20
C ALA A 60 -8.83 -1.00 -5.04
N VAL A 61 -8.89 -0.39 -3.86
CA VAL A 61 -9.38 -1.03 -2.63
C VAL A 61 -10.68 -0.35 -2.23
N LEU A 62 -11.78 -1.10 -2.29
CA LEU A 62 -13.14 -0.64 -2.03
C LEU A 62 -13.64 -1.19 -0.69
N ASP A 63 -14.51 -0.44 0.00
CA ASP A 63 -15.25 -1.00 1.14
C ASP A 63 -16.50 -1.78 0.70
N LYS A 64 -17.26 -2.30 1.67
CA LYS A 64 -18.49 -3.05 1.43
C LYS A 64 -19.58 -2.24 0.72
N GLU A 65 -19.53 -0.91 0.79
CA GLU A 65 -20.41 0.00 0.06
C GLU A 65 -19.87 0.39 -1.34
N ASN A 66 -18.81 -0.27 -1.81
CA ASN A 66 -18.08 0.03 -3.06
C ASN A 66 -17.45 1.43 -3.09
N LYS A 67 -17.22 2.08 -1.94
CA LYS A 67 -16.53 3.36 -1.92
C LYS A 67 -15.03 3.15 -2.01
N LEU A 68 -14.35 3.98 -2.81
CA LEU A 68 -12.90 3.95 -2.93
C LEU A 68 -12.26 4.33 -1.59
N THR A 69 -11.46 3.43 -1.03
CA THR A 69 -10.81 3.61 0.28
C THR A 69 -9.31 3.70 0.20
N GLY A 70 -8.72 3.28 -0.91
CA GLY A 70 -7.28 3.21 -1.08
C GLY A 70 -6.90 2.56 -2.41
N PHE A 71 -5.60 2.38 -2.59
CA PHE A 71 -5.01 1.60 -3.66
C PHE A 71 -3.89 0.71 -3.12
N ALA A 72 -3.52 -0.29 -3.92
CA ALA A 72 -2.28 -1.01 -3.75
C ALA A 72 -1.57 -1.20 -5.09
N GLN A 73 -0.25 -1.29 -5.04
CA GLN A 73 0.64 -1.74 -6.08
C GLN A 73 1.25 -3.06 -5.61
N TYR A 74 1.20 -4.08 -6.46
CA TYR A 74 1.92 -5.34 -6.28
C TYR A 74 3.11 -5.33 -7.22
N PHE A 75 4.23 -4.76 -6.76
CA PHE A 75 5.44 -4.65 -7.57
C PHE A 75 6.13 -6.02 -7.65
N PRO A 76 6.25 -6.62 -8.85
CA PRO A 76 6.81 -7.96 -8.98
C PRO A 76 8.34 -7.92 -8.90
N MET A 77 8.91 -8.71 -8.00
CA MET A 77 10.34 -8.99 -7.89
C MET A 77 10.57 -10.50 -7.88
N ILE A 78 11.78 -10.95 -8.22
CA ILE A 78 12.09 -12.39 -8.20
C ILE A 78 11.95 -12.91 -6.76
N GLY A 79 10.96 -13.76 -6.52
CA GLY A 79 10.69 -14.36 -5.22
C GLY A 79 10.03 -13.42 -4.18
N VAL A 80 9.72 -12.17 -4.54
CA VAL A 80 9.15 -11.17 -3.63
C VAL A 80 8.02 -10.41 -4.33
N THR A 81 6.93 -10.16 -3.61
CA THR A 81 5.89 -9.20 -4.01
C THR A 81 6.00 -7.98 -3.10
N ARG A 82 6.54 -6.88 -3.63
CA ARG A 82 6.67 -5.65 -2.85
C ARG A 82 5.42 -4.81 -2.93
N LEU A 83 4.91 -4.37 -1.79
CA LEU A 83 3.70 -3.58 -1.70
C LEU A 83 4.01 -2.08 -1.70
N GLY A 84 3.38 -1.38 -2.64
CA GLY A 84 3.07 0.05 -2.50
C GLY A 84 1.60 0.19 -2.12
N LEU A 85 1.24 1.10 -1.22
CA LEU A 85 -0.17 1.29 -0.86
C LEU A 85 -0.43 2.69 -0.33
N GLY A 86 -1.67 3.15 -0.49
CA GLY A 86 -2.14 4.42 0.05
C GLY A 86 -3.62 4.33 0.40
N MET A 87 -3.96 4.78 1.61
CA MET A 87 -5.34 4.92 2.06
C MET A 87 -5.84 6.34 1.82
N HIS A 88 -7.13 6.49 1.51
CA HIS A 88 -7.80 7.77 1.39
C HIS A 88 -7.52 8.65 2.63
N PRO A 89 -7.19 9.94 2.48
CA PRO A 89 -6.77 10.81 3.59
C PRO A 89 -7.76 10.82 4.76
N GLU A 90 -9.05 11.01 4.47
CA GLU A 90 -10.13 11.07 5.47
C GLU A 90 -10.36 9.75 6.23
N ARG A 91 -9.81 8.63 5.75
CA ARG A 91 -9.93 7.33 6.43
C ARG A 91 -8.74 7.03 7.34
N CYS A 92 -7.67 7.83 7.26
CA CYS A 92 -6.51 7.70 8.14
C CYS A 92 -6.90 8.02 9.59
N GLY A 93 -6.26 7.37 10.57
CA GLY A 93 -6.45 7.67 12.00
C GLY A 93 -7.69 7.03 12.66
N HIS A 94 -8.54 6.32 11.92
CA HIS A 94 -9.79 5.75 12.42
C HIS A 94 -9.69 4.26 12.84
N GLY A 95 -8.49 3.77 13.15
CA GLY A 95 -8.27 2.37 13.55
C GLY A 95 -8.41 1.31 12.45
N LYS A 96 -8.75 1.71 11.21
CA LYS A 96 -8.98 0.78 10.07
C LYS A 96 -7.72 0.42 9.28
N GLY A 97 -6.57 0.97 9.66
CA GLY A 97 -5.31 0.81 8.92
C GLY A 97 -4.81 -0.63 8.85
N SER A 98 -4.91 -1.37 9.96
CA SER A 98 -4.44 -2.76 10.03
C SER A 98 -5.24 -3.69 9.11
N ASP A 99 -6.56 -3.57 9.13
CA ASP A 99 -7.45 -4.44 8.33
C ASP A 99 -7.28 -4.15 6.83
N PHE A 100 -7.10 -2.88 6.47
CA PHE A 100 -6.79 -2.46 5.10
C PHE A 100 -5.48 -3.07 4.60
N VAL A 101 -4.41 -2.95 5.39
CA VAL A 101 -3.10 -3.49 5.03
C VAL A 101 -3.15 -5.02 4.98
N ARG A 102 -3.80 -5.67 5.95
CA ARG A 102 -3.95 -7.12 6.00
C ARG A 102 -4.68 -7.63 4.76
N ALA A 103 -5.77 -7.00 4.35
CA ALA A 103 -6.50 -7.36 3.13
C ALA A 103 -5.60 -7.32 1.88
N ILE A 104 -4.75 -6.30 1.77
CA ILE A 104 -3.79 -6.17 0.65
C ILE A 104 -2.74 -7.27 0.71
N ALA A 105 -2.17 -7.55 1.89
CA ALA A 105 -1.16 -8.58 2.06
C ALA A 105 -1.71 -9.99 1.80
N GLU A 106 -2.92 -10.29 2.29
CA GLU A 106 -3.61 -11.56 2.01
C GLU A 106 -3.87 -11.75 0.51
N GLU A 107 -4.24 -10.68 -0.19
CA GLU A 107 -4.41 -10.72 -1.64
C GLU A 107 -3.08 -10.90 -2.39
N ALA A 108 -1.99 -10.27 -1.94
CA ALA A 108 -0.65 -10.53 -2.48
C ALA A 108 -0.25 -12.01 -2.31
N GLN A 109 -0.48 -12.56 -1.11
CA GLN A 109 -0.21 -13.98 -0.81
C GLN A 109 -1.05 -14.90 -1.69
N ARG A 110 -2.33 -14.56 -1.89
CA ARG A 110 -3.23 -15.35 -2.75
C ARG A 110 -2.79 -15.33 -4.21
N ARG A 111 -2.32 -14.18 -4.71
CA ARG A 111 -1.81 -14.02 -6.09
C ARG A 111 -0.54 -14.83 -6.30
N ASN A 112 0.42 -14.75 -5.37
CA ASN A 112 1.72 -15.40 -5.47
C ASN A 112 2.09 -16.11 -4.15
N PRO A 113 1.58 -17.33 -3.90
CA PRO A 113 1.76 -18.01 -2.60
C PRO A 113 3.20 -18.35 -2.22
N LYS A 114 4.13 -18.33 -3.19
CA LYS A 114 5.55 -18.65 -2.98
C LYS A 114 6.40 -17.40 -2.72
N ASN A 115 5.87 -16.21 -2.98
CA ASN A 115 6.63 -14.98 -2.81
C ASN A 115 6.62 -14.56 -1.35
N GLU A 116 7.76 -14.03 -0.90
CA GLU A 116 7.76 -13.18 0.29
C GLU A 116 6.99 -11.88 -0.01
N ILE A 117 6.34 -11.31 0.99
CA ILE A 117 5.59 -10.05 0.84
C ILE A 117 6.26 -9.03 1.74
N ASP A 118 6.74 -7.96 1.15
CA ASP A 118 7.41 -6.88 1.86
C ASP A 118 6.84 -5.51 1.51
N LEU A 119 7.23 -4.52 2.31
CA LEU A 119 6.99 -3.12 2.04
C LEU A 119 8.13 -2.28 2.61
N GLU A 120 8.25 -1.06 2.10
CA GLU A 120 9.21 -0.09 2.58
C GLU A 120 8.51 1.13 3.17
N VAL A 121 9.02 1.64 4.29
CA VAL A 121 8.40 2.77 4.99
C VAL A 121 9.44 3.73 5.56
N LEU A 122 9.20 5.04 5.40
CA LEU A 122 10.03 6.06 6.06
C LEU A 122 9.99 5.86 7.57
N THR A 123 11.14 5.89 8.24
CA THR A 123 11.22 5.57 9.67
C THR A 123 10.42 6.52 10.56
N TRP A 124 10.18 7.76 10.11
CA TRP A 124 9.35 8.73 10.82
C TRP A 124 7.84 8.47 10.67
N ASN A 125 7.40 7.65 9.70
CA ASN A 125 5.98 7.39 9.45
C ASN A 125 5.41 6.35 10.44
N GLY A 126 5.38 6.74 11.72
CA GLY A 126 4.88 5.90 12.81
C GLY A 126 3.42 5.46 12.63
N ARG A 127 2.61 6.22 11.89
CA ARG A 127 1.23 5.84 11.55
C ARG A 127 1.21 4.57 10.70
N ALA A 128 1.98 4.56 9.62
CA ALA A 128 2.08 3.40 8.73
C ALA A 128 2.72 2.21 9.45
N ILE A 129 3.83 2.44 10.17
CA ILE A 129 4.53 1.38 10.92
C ILE A 129 3.60 0.66 11.91
N ARG A 130 2.78 1.41 12.67
CA ARG A 130 1.79 0.79 13.59
C ARG A 130 0.75 -0.03 12.85
N ALA A 131 0.24 0.48 11.72
CA ALA A 131 -0.72 -0.26 10.90
C ALA A 131 -0.10 -1.55 10.33
N TYR A 132 1.15 -1.50 9.86
CA TYR A 132 1.87 -2.64 9.32
C TYR A 132 2.11 -3.71 10.39
N LYS A 133 2.63 -3.32 11.57
CA LYS A 133 2.79 -4.26 12.70
C LYS A 133 1.47 -4.91 13.09
N ALA A 134 0.42 -4.12 13.27
CA ALA A 134 -0.90 -4.65 13.61
C ALA A 134 -1.50 -5.55 12.51
N ALA A 135 -1.14 -5.33 11.24
CA ALA A 135 -1.54 -6.18 10.14
C ALA A 135 -0.80 -7.53 10.12
N GLY A 136 0.38 -7.63 10.75
CA GLY A 136 1.23 -8.82 10.78
C GLY A 136 2.58 -8.66 10.09
N PHE A 137 3.06 -7.43 9.88
CA PHE A 137 4.39 -7.17 9.35
C PHE A 137 5.43 -7.01 10.46
N GLU A 138 6.61 -7.58 10.26
CA GLU A 138 7.75 -7.46 11.14
C GLU A 138 8.86 -6.63 10.47
N LEU A 139 9.57 -5.83 11.24
CA LEU A 139 10.74 -5.10 10.74
C LEU A 139 11.90 -6.07 10.57
N THR A 140 12.42 -6.19 9.34
CA THR A 140 13.51 -7.11 9.00
C THR A 140 14.81 -6.40 8.64
N ASP A 141 14.74 -5.16 8.17
CA ASP A 141 15.92 -4.40 7.76
C ASP A 141 15.74 -2.89 7.91
N THR A 142 16.85 -2.14 7.95
CA THR A 142 16.92 -0.68 7.94
C THR A 142 18.07 -0.21 7.06
N TYR A 143 17.77 0.64 6.08
CA TYR A 143 18.79 1.21 5.20
C TYR A 143 18.39 2.62 4.74
N GLU A 144 19.32 3.33 4.12
CA GLU A 144 19.06 4.62 3.49
C GLU A 144 18.86 4.46 1.99
N ARG A 145 17.88 5.19 1.44
CA ARG A 145 17.67 5.29 -0.01
C ARG A 145 17.61 6.74 -0.45
N GLN A 146 18.04 6.98 -1.69
CA GLN A 146 17.90 8.29 -2.33
C GLN A 146 16.43 8.61 -2.58
N THR A 147 15.96 9.75 -2.08
CA THR A 147 14.66 10.36 -2.43
C THR A 147 14.91 11.68 -3.17
N PRO A 148 13.87 12.32 -3.76
CA PRO A 148 14.02 13.66 -4.34
C PRO A 148 14.61 14.69 -3.37
N ASP A 149 14.33 14.55 -2.07
CA ASP A 149 14.78 15.45 -1.01
C ASP A 149 16.05 14.96 -0.28
N GLY A 150 16.81 14.06 -0.91
CA GLY A 150 18.07 13.51 -0.37
C GLY A 150 17.96 12.07 0.16
N LYS A 151 19.04 11.55 0.74
CA LYS A 151 19.01 10.24 1.39
C LYS A 151 18.11 10.28 2.63
N LYS A 152 17.23 9.29 2.76
CA LYS A 152 16.34 9.13 3.91
C LYS A 152 16.38 7.69 4.42
N PRO A 153 16.23 7.47 5.74
CA PRO A 153 16.15 6.14 6.31
C PRO A 153 14.78 5.50 6.04
N PHE A 154 14.81 4.22 5.68
CA PHE A 154 13.64 3.36 5.48
C PHE A 154 13.76 2.09 6.30
N TYR A 155 12.61 1.59 6.75
CA TYR A 155 12.46 0.22 7.21
C TYR A 155 11.96 -0.64 6.05
N CYS A 156 12.54 -1.84 5.92
CA CYS A 156 11.89 -2.94 5.22
C CYS A 156 11.10 -3.76 6.23
N MET A 157 9.84 -4.05 5.91
CA MET A 157 8.99 -4.87 6.76
C MET A 157 8.41 -6.03 5.95
N VAL A 158 8.41 -7.23 6.53
CA VAL A 158 7.96 -8.46 5.88
C VAL A 158 6.72 -9.01 6.57
N TYR A 159 5.75 -9.47 5.78
CA TYR A 159 4.52 -10.06 6.27
C TYR A 159 4.73 -11.46 6.85
N ARG A 160 4.37 -11.65 8.13
CA ARG A 160 4.49 -12.90 8.90
C ARG A 160 3.18 -13.17 9.66
N PRO A 161 2.09 -13.57 8.97
CA PRO A 161 0.76 -13.71 9.59
C PRO A 161 0.68 -14.81 10.66
N GLU A 162 1.61 -15.76 10.67
CA GLU A 162 1.64 -16.87 11.63
C GLU A 162 2.40 -16.56 12.94
N HIS A 163 3.03 -15.38 13.03
CA HIS A 163 3.71 -14.89 14.22
C HIS A 163 2.97 -13.66 14.75
N PRO A 164 1.85 -13.82 15.50
CA PRO A 164 1.23 -12.69 16.15
C PRO A 164 2.25 -12.06 17.10
N THR A 165 2.65 -10.83 16.79
CA THR A 165 3.58 -10.04 17.60
C THR A 165 3.09 -10.04 19.04
N GLN A 166 3.87 -10.63 19.95
CA GLN A 166 3.66 -10.49 21.38
C GLN A 166 3.82 -9.01 21.73
N ILE A 167 2.71 -8.35 21.97
CA ILE A 167 2.71 -7.05 22.63
C ILE A 167 3.03 -7.34 24.10
N LEU A 168 4.25 -7.01 24.52
CA LEU A 168 4.61 -6.85 25.93
C LEU A 168 4.04 -5.53 26.47
#